data_AF-A0A355VB48-F1
#
_entry.id   AF-A0A355VB48-F1
#
_cell.length_a   1.000
_cell.length_b   1.000
_cell.length_c   1.000
_cell.angle_alpha   90.00
_cell.angle_beta   90.00
_cell.angle_gamma   90.00
#
_symmetry.space_group_name_H-M   'P 1'
#
loop_
_entity.id
_entity.type
_entity.pdbx_description
1 polymer ?
#
loop_
_entity_poly.entity_id
_entity_poly.type
_entity_poly.pdbx_seq_one_letter_code
_entity_poly.pdbx_strand_id
1 'polypeptide(L)'
;AGQERALGSAGFAARKFTSEQTTRLQHLVESQERCFEVFAQFADERSLRLWSELGSAAIMPELRGLRALAARGGSPGDESLADRWFRIATERIDAMHDIEQKLQLALKQLCQVQLSEARQLLDCNQLALEELDRQQDPDNTVFLVPVSAADANSSVTEQPPVGRSMMELLQFQARRLQEMGAELDAAKSALEERKVLERAKLILMKHRGLNEDEAYRALRQAAMNQSRRLIDVARSVIEMADVLQP
;
A
#
# COMPACT_ATOMS: atom_id res chain seq x y z
N ALA A 1 -15.17 -11.03 -1.62
CA ALA A 1 -15.47 -11.84 -2.82
C ALA A 1 -15.25 -13.34 -2.62
N GLY A 2 -14.07 -13.81 -2.20
CA GLY A 2 -13.82 -15.24 -2.00
C GLY A 2 -14.79 -15.93 -1.02
N GLN A 3 -15.10 -15.29 0.12
CA GLN A 3 -16.08 -15.80 1.08
C GLN A 3 -17.51 -15.86 0.50
N GLU A 4 -17.89 -14.88 -0.33
CA GLU A 4 -19.18 -14.87 -1.05
C GLU A 4 -19.26 -16.08 -1.99
N ARG A 5 -18.21 -16.34 -2.78
CA ARG A 5 -18.11 -17.50 -3.67
C ARG A 5 -18.32 -18.81 -2.90
N ALA A 6 -17.57 -19.00 -1.81
CA ALA A 6 -17.62 -20.24 -1.03
C ALA A 6 -19.02 -20.48 -0.43
N LEU A 7 -19.60 -19.46 0.20
CA LEU A 7 -20.94 -19.54 0.79
C LEU A 7 -22.03 -19.81 -0.25
N GLY A 8 -21.99 -19.10 -1.38
CA GLY A 8 -22.94 -19.32 -2.46
C GLY A 8 -22.79 -20.70 -3.10
N SER A 9 -21.56 -21.19 -3.30
CA SER A 9 -21.31 -22.53 -3.86
C SER A 9 -21.89 -23.62 -2.95
N ALA A 10 -21.68 -23.49 -1.64
CA ALA A 10 -22.25 -24.40 -0.65
C ALA A 10 -23.79 -24.38 -0.64
N GLY A 11 -24.41 -23.19 -0.69
CA GLY A 11 -25.86 -23.06 -0.71
C GLY A 11 -26.51 -23.57 -2.00
N PHE A 12 -25.88 -23.33 -3.15
CA PHE A 12 -26.36 -23.86 -4.43
C PHE A 12 -26.17 -25.37 -4.55
N ALA A 13 -25.05 -25.91 -4.07
CA ALA A 13 -24.83 -27.36 -4.03
C ALA A 13 -25.85 -28.06 -3.09
N ALA A 14 -26.20 -27.43 -1.97
CA ALA A 14 -27.23 -27.91 -1.04
C ALA A 14 -28.67 -27.65 -1.53
N ARG A 15 -28.85 -26.92 -2.66
CA ARG A 15 -30.13 -26.52 -3.26
C ARG A 15 -31.04 -25.70 -2.35
N LYS A 16 -30.52 -25.23 -1.22
CA LYS A 16 -31.25 -24.49 -0.20
C LYS A 16 -30.31 -23.54 0.52
N PHE A 17 -30.78 -22.32 0.73
CA PHE A 17 -30.13 -21.35 1.62
C PHE A 17 -30.92 -21.28 2.92
N THR A 18 -30.24 -21.44 4.05
CA THR A 18 -30.83 -21.13 5.35
C THR A 18 -30.97 -19.62 5.52
N SER A 19 -31.86 -19.16 6.40
CA SER A 19 -32.00 -17.73 6.71
C SER A 19 -30.66 -17.11 7.14
N GLU A 20 -29.90 -17.83 7.96
CA GLU A 20 -28.56 -17.41 8.38
C GLU A 20 -27.58 -17.27 7.21
N GLN A 21 -27.55 -18.25 6.29
CA GLN A 21 -26.69 -18.20 5.10
C GLN A 21 -27.07 -17.03 4.18
N THR A 22 -28.37 -16.78 3.99
CA THR A 22 -28.85 -15.64 3.21
C THR A 22 -28.43 -14.31 3.84
N THR A 23 -28.65 -14.12 5.15
CA THR A 23 -28.23 -12.90 5.86
C THR A 23 -26.72 -12.72 5.78
N ARG A 24 -25.95 -13.79 5.98
CA ARG A 24 -24.49 -13.75 5.87
C ARG A 24 -24.03 -13.38 4.45
N LEU A 25 -24.66 -13.95 3.42
CA LEU A 25 -24.36 -13.64 2.02
C LEU A 25 -24.63 -12.17 1.72
N GLN A 26 -25.76 -11.64 2.20
CA GLN A 26 -26.12 -10.23 2.04
C GLN A 26 -25.08 -9.32 2.71
N HIS A 27 -24.70 -9.59 3.96
CA HIS A 27 -23.67 -8.82 4.65
C HIS A 27 -22.30 -8.88 3.94
N LEU A 28 -21.96 -10.02 3.33
CA LEU A 28 -20.74 -10.16 2.52
C LEU A 28 -20.80 -9.33 1.22
N VAL A 29 -21.98 -9.15 0.63
CA VAL A 29 -22.16 -8.28 -0.54
C VAL A 29 -22.05 -6.82 -0.13
N GLU A 30 -22.76 -6.40 0.92
CA GLU A 30 -22.74 -5.01 1.43
C GLU A 30 -21.35 -4.58 1.93
N SER A 31 -20.62 -5.49 2.59
CA SER A 31 -19.23 -5.20 3.00
C SER A 31 -18.29 -5.01 1.82
N GLN A 32 -18.48 -5.77 0.74
CA GLN A 32 -17.70 -5.57 -0.49
C GLN A 32 -17.99 -4.21 -1.12
N GLU A 33 -19.25 -3.81 -1.21
CA GLU A 33 -19.65 -2.49 -1.75
C GLU A 33 -18.96 -1.36 -0.98
N ARG A 34 -18.99 -1.41 0.36
CA ARG A 34 -18.25 -0.44 1.20
C ARG A 34 -16.74 -0.43 0.95
N CYS A 35 -16.11 -1.60 0.79
CA CYS A 35 -14.70 -1.66 0.44
C CYS A 35 -14.42 -0.99 -0.91
N PHE A 36 -15.30 -1.16 -1.89
CA PHE A 36 -15.14 -0.56 -3.22
C PHE A 36 -15.44 0.94 -3.24
N GLU A 37 -16.36 1.42 -2.39
CA GLU A 37 -16.57 2.86 -2.19
C GLU A 37 -15.31 3.54 -1.66
N VAL A 38 -14.67 2.95 -0.65
CA VAL A 38 -13.38 3.45 -0.12
C VAL A 38 -12.31 3.41 -1.21
N PHE A 39 -12.19 2.30 -1.94
CA PHE A 39 -11.26 2.22 -3.07
C PHE A 39 -11.49 3.36 -4.08
N ALA A 40 -12.75 3.63 -4.46
CA ALA A 40 -13.07 4.64 -5.45
C ALA A 40 -12.72 6.07 -5.01
N GLN A 41 -12.62 6.34 -3.71
CA GLN A 41 -12.21 7.65 -3.16
C GLN A 41 -10.71 7.93 -3.33
N PHE A 42 -9.88 6.88 -3.38
CA PHE A 42 -8.42 7.02 -3.39
C PHE A 42 -7.75 6.51 -4.67
N ALA A 43 -8.49 5.79 -5.52
CA ALA A 43 -7.96 5.23 -6.75
C ALA A 43 -7.67 6.33 -7.79
N ASP A 44 -6.60 6.14 -8.56
CA ASP A 44 -6.29 6.97 -9.71
C ASP A 44 -7.29 6.77 -10.86
N GLU A 45 -7.34 7.72 -11.79
CA GLU A 45 -8.32 7.73 -12.88
C GLU A 45 -8.26 6.47 -13.77
N ARG A 46 -7.06 5.92 -14.00
CA ARG A 46 -6.91 4.71 -14.82
C ARG A 46 -7.51 3.50 -14.11
N SER A 47 -7.25 3.36 -12.81
CA SER A 47 -7.81 2.28 -12.01
C SER A 47 -9.32 2.37 -11.87
N LEU A 48 -9.88 3.58 -11.76
CA LEU A 48 -11.33 3.81 -11.77
C LEU A 48 -11.98 3.39 -13.09
N ARG A 49 -11.34 3.66 -14.24
CA ARG A 49 -11.84 3.23 -15.55
C ARG A 49 -11.88 1.71 -15.68
N LEU A 50 -10.81 1.02 -15.30
CA LEU A 50 -10.75 -0.45 -15.29
C LEU A 50 -11.84 -1.05 -14.37
N TRP A 51 -12.07 -0.42 -13.23
CA TRP A 51 -13.14 -0.82 -12.32
C TRP A 51 -14.53 -0.61 -12.93
N SER A 52 -14.77 0.52 -13.60
CA SER A 52 -16.02 0.79 -14.30
C SER A 52 -16.29 -0.20 -15.43
N GLU A 53 -15.27 -0.55 -16.21
CA GLU A 53 -15.34 -1.57 -17.25
C GLU A 53 -15.77 -2.93 -16.66
N LEU A 54 -15.16 -3.35 -15.53
CA LEU A 54 -15.56 -4.58 -14.84
C LEU A 54 -17.00 -4.52 -14.35
N GLY A 55 -17.45 -3.37 -13.84
CA GLY A 55 -18.84 -3.15 -13.44
C GLY A 55 -19.84 -3.30 -14.59
N SER A 56 -19.41 -2.99 -15.82
CA SER A 56 -20.19 -3.15 -17.05
C SER A 56 -20.10 -4.54 -17.69
N ALA A 57 -19.23 -5.43 -17.17
CA ALA A 57 -18.96 -6.72 -17.77
C ALA A 57 -20.22 -7.61 -17.82
N ALA A 58 -20.30 -8.45 -18.85
CA ALA A 58 -21.45 -9.32 -19.12
C ALA A 58 -21.77 -10.29 -17.96
N ILE A 59 -20.80 -10.58 -17.09
CA ILE A 59 -20.96 -11.42 -15.91
C ILE A 59 -21.77 -10.76 -14.77
N MET A 60 -21.82 -9.43 -14.72
CA MET A 60 -22.38 -8.70 -13.57
C MET A 60 -23.92 -8.79 -13.45
N PRO A 61 -24.71 -8.72 -14.53
CA PRO A 61 -26.14 -9.00 -14.48
C PRO A 61 -26.46 -10.44 -14.02
N GLU A 62 -25.68 -11.42 -14.49
CA GLU A 62 -25.89 -12.83 -14.13
C GLU A 62 -25.59 -13.07 -12.64
N LEU A 63 -24.49 -12.50 -12.13
CA LEU A 63 -24.16 -12.53 -10.70
C LEU A 63 -25.27 -11.92 -9.83
N ARG A 64 -25.82 -10.76 -10.24
CA ARG A 64 -26.96 -10.13 -9.54
C ARG A 64 -28.19 -11.03 -9.54
N GLY A 65 -28.48 -11.70 -10.65
CA GLY A 65 -29.56 -12.68 -10.74
C GLY A 65 -29.38 -13.84 -9.77
N LEU A 66 -28.17 -14.43 -9.70
CA LEU A 66 -27.87 -15.52 -8.78
C LEU A 66 -27.92 -15.09 -7.31
N ARG A 67 -27.42 -13.90 -6.97
CA ARG A 67 -27.57 -13.32 -5.62
C ARG A 67 -29.04 -13.17 -5.23
N ALA A 68 -29.87 -12.65 -6.13
CA ALA A 68 -31.30 -12.50 -5.89
C ALA A 68 -32.03 -13.84 -5.75
N LEU A 69 -31.51 -14.91 -6.36
CA LEU A 69 -32.04 -16.26 -6.21
C LEU A 69 -31.60 -16.90 -4.88
N ALA A 70 -30.34 -16.70 -4.48
CA ALA A 70 -29.85 -17.09 -3.16
C ALA A 70 -30.63 -16.38 -2.02
N ALA A 71 -30.94 -15.08 -2.20
CA ALA A 71 -31.72 -14.31 -1.25
C ALA A 71 -33.16 -14.84 -1.04
N ARG A 72 -33.73 -15.52 -2.05
CA ARG A 72 -35.05 -16.15 -1.98
C ARG A 72 -35.03 -17.58 -1.41
N GLY A 73 -33.87 -18.08 -0.99
CA GLY A 73 -33.74 -19.43 -0.43
C GLY A 73 -33.18 -20.47 -1.39
N GLY A 74 -32.76 -20.08 -2.61
CA GLY A 74 -32.28 -20.99 -3.65
C GLY A 74 -33.38 -21.48 -4.59
N SER A 75 -33.02 -22.40 -5.50
CA SER A 75 -33.96 -23.10 -6.37
C SER A 75 -33.73 -24.61 -6.26
N PRO A 76 -34.77 -25.42 -5.99
CA PRO A 76 -34.62 -26.86 -5.76
C PRO A 76 -34.33 -27.69 -7.02
N GLY A 77 -34.47 -27.11 -8.23
CA GLY A 77 -34.54 -27.88 -9.48
C GLY A 77 -33.34 -27.81 -10.41
N ASP A 78 -32.39 -26.90 -10.21
CA ASP A 78 -31.29 -26.68 -11.17
C ASP A 78 -29.93 -27.01 -10.54
N GLU A 79 -29.41 -28.18 -10.91
CA GLU A 79 -28.12 -28.70 -10.45
C GLU A 79 -26.92 -27.92 -11.02
N SER A 80 -27.12 -27.19 -12.14
CA SER A 80 -26.06 -26.41 -12.78
C SER A 80 -25.76 -25.08 -12.08
N LEU A 81 -26.61 -24.65 -11.13
CA LEU A 81 -26.47 -23.35 -10.46
C LEU A 81 -25.18 -23.24 -9.64
N ALA A 82 -24.74 -24.33 -9.01
CA ALA A 82 -23.51 -24.32 -8.23
C ALA A 82 -22.29 -24.06 -9.12
N ASP A 83 -22.20 -24.75 -10.27
CA ASP A 83 -21.12 -24.59 -11.23
C ASP A 83 -21.14 -23.22 -11.91
N ARG A 84 -22.34 -22.74 -12.28
CA ARG A 84 -22.51 -21.39 -12.86
C ARG A 84 -22.09 -20.31 -11.88
N TRP A 85 -22.54 -20.39 -10.63
CA TRP A 85 -22.14 -19.49 -9.56
C TRP A 85 -20.63 -19.52 -9.34
N PHE A 86 -20.04 -20.71 -9.23
CA PHE A 86 -18.60 -20.87 -9.02
C PHE A 86 -17.81 -20.24 -10.17
N ARG A 87 -18.20 -20.49 -11.41
CA ARG A 87 -17.55 -19.94 -12.61
C ARG A 87 -17.59 -18.41 -12.62
N ILE A 88 -18.77 -17.81 -12.50
CA ILE A 88 -18.96 -16.35 -12.54
C ILE A 88 -18.25 -15.67 -11.38
N ALA A 89 -18.33 -16.25 -10.18
CA ALA A 89 -17.65 -15.70 -9.02
C ALA A 89 -16.13 -15.80 -9.15
N THR A 90 -15.61 -16.84 -9.80
CA THR A 90 -14.18 -17.00 -10.09
C THR A 90 -13.74 -16.01 -11.15
N GLU A 91 -14.45 -15.89 -12.27
CA GLU A 91 -14.16 -14.90 -13.32
C GLU A 91 -14.15 -13.47 -12.78
N ARG A 92 -15.09 -13.13 -11.89
CA ARG A 92 -15.09 -11.84 -11.20
C ARG A 92 -13.86 -11.66 -10.30
N ILE A 93 -13.47 -12.68 -9.54
CA ILE A 93 -12.28 -12.62 -8.67
C ILE A 93 -11.01 -12.44 -9.49
N ASP A 94 -10.87 -13.18 -10.59
CA ASP A 94 -9.71 -13.09 -11.48
C ASP A 94 -9.62 -11.68 -12.10
N ALA A 95 -10.75 -11.14 -12.58
CA ALA A 95 -10.78 -9.77 -13.11
C ALA A 95 -10.46 -8.71 -12.04
N MET A 96 -10.91 -8.88 -10.79
CA MET A 96 -10.51 -8.00 -9.69
C MET A 96 -9.03 -8.13 -9.36
N HIS A 97 -8.47 -9.33 -9.44
CA HIS A 97 -7.04 -9.57 -9.23
C HIS A 97 -6.19 -8.92 -10.33
N ASP A 98 -6.64 -8.93 -11.58
CA ASP A 98 -5.95 -8.21 -12.66
C ASP A 98 -5.89 -6.69 -12.41
N ILE A 99 -6.96 -6.11 -11.86
CA ILE A 99 -6.99 -4.70 -11.45
C ILE A 99 -6.00 -4.47 -10.28
N GLU A 100 -6.00 -5.36 -9.28
CA GLU A 100 -5.06 -5.32 -8.17
C GLU A 100 -3.60 -5.36 -8.65
N GLN A 101 -3.26 -6.24 -9.58
CA GLN A 101 -1.91 -6.32 -10.14
C GLN A 101 -1.51 -5.03 -10.86
N LYS A 102 -2.43 -4.42 -11.62
CA LYS A 102 -2.20 -3.14 -12.31
C LYS A 102 -2.01 -1.99 -11.31
N LEU A 103 -2.81 -1.93 -10.25
CA LEU A 103 -2.66 -0.99 -9.13
C LEU A 103 -1.29 -1.13 -8.46
N GLN A 104 -0.89 -2.37 -8.17
CA GLN A 104 0.40 -2.64 -7.57
C GLN A 104 1.56 -2.19 -8.48
N LEU A 105 1.45 -2.39 -9.80
CA LEU A 105 2.46 -1.94 -10.75
C LEU A 105 2.53 -0.41 -10.80
N ALA A 106 1.38 0.26 -10.90
CA ALA A 106 1.29 1.72 -10.91
C ALA A 106 1.89 2.34 -9.64
N LEU A 107 1.56 1.78 -8.46
CA LEU A 107 2.12 2.23 -7.19
C LEU A 107 3.65 2.07 -7.15
N LYS A 108 4.17 0.92 -7.61
CA LYS A 108 5.62 0.71 -7.69
C LYS A 108 6.32 1.73 -8.60
N GLN A 109 5.73 2.01 -9.76
CA GLN A 109 6.26 3.00 -10.70
C GLN A 109 6.23 4.41 -10.09
N LEU A 110 5.13 4.81 -9.46
CA LEU A 110 5.00 6.10 -8.81
C LEU A 110 6.03 6.27 -7.69
N CYS A 111 6.22 5.26 -6.84
CA CYS A 111 7.26 5.28 -5.82
C CYS A 111 8.66 5.38 -6.42
N GLN A 112 8.95 4.69 -7.52
CA GLN A 112 10.25 4.77 -8.20
C GLN A 112 10.53 6.17 -8.77
N VAL A 113 9.53 6.78 -9.40
CA VAL A 113 9.63 8.14 -9.95
C VAL A 113 9.85 9.15 -8.82
N GLN A 114 9.00 9.15 -7.80
CA GLN A 114 9.15 10.07 -6.66
C GLN A 114 10.49 9.89 -5.93
N LEU A 115 10.96 8.65 -5.81
CA LEU A 115 12.27 8.35 -5.25
C LEU A 115 13.41 8.92 -6.10
N SER A 116 13.31 8.79 -7.42
CA SER A 116 14.33 9.32 -8.33
C SER A 116 14.37 10.84 -8.33
N GLU A 117 13.21 11.49 -8.31
CA GLU A 117 13.09 12.95 -8.25
C GLU A 117 13.66 13.50 -6.93
N ALA A 118 13.29 12.88 -5.80
CA ALA A 118 13.83 13.27 -4.49
C ALA A 118 15.36 13.11 -4.43
N ARG A 119 15.90 12.04 -5.02
CA ARG A 119 17.36 11.82 -5.11
C ARG A 119 18.06 12.82 -6.00
N GLN A 120 17.54 13.10 -7.19
CA GLN A 120 18.10 14.11 -8.08
C GLN A 120 18.12 15.49 -7.42
N LEU A 121 17.05 15.83 -6.71
CA LEU A 121 16.96 17.09 -5.98
C LEU A 121 18.00 17.15 -4.84
N LEU A 122 18.25 16.03 -4.14
CA LEU A 122 19.33 15.93 -3.15
C LEU A 122 20.71 16.15 -3.79
N ASP A 123 21.01 15.45 -4.87
CA ASP A 123 22.31 15.52 -5.55
C ASP A 123 22.59 16.94 -6.08
N CYS A 124 21.60 17.57 -6.72
CA CYS A 124 21.71 18.96 -7.19
C CYS A 124 21.99 19.94 -6.04
N ASN A 125 21.32 19.76 -4.90
CA ASN A 125 21.55 20.62 -3.74
C ASN A 125 22.93 20.36 -3.10
N GLN A 126 23.40 19.11 -3.04
CA GLN A 126 24.73 18.78 -2.55
C GLN A 126 25.81 19.44 -3.41
N LEU A 127 25.70 19.35 -4.74
CA LEU A 127 26.63 20.03 -5.65
C LEU A 127 26.62 21.56 -5.49
N ALA A 128 25.44 22.16 -5.29
CA ALA A 128 25.34 23.59 -5.02
C ALA A 128 26.02 23.99 -3.69
N LEU A 129 25.92 23.15 -2.65
CA LEU A 129 26.62 23.36 -1.39
C LEU A 129 28.14 23.25 -1.53
N GLU A 130 28.64 22.24 -2.27
CA GLU A 130 30.07 22.09 -2.53
C GLU A 130 30.66 23.25 -3.33
N GLU A 131 29.89 23.81 -4.28
CA GLU A 131 30.32 24.98 -5.05
C GLU A 131 30.37 26.24 -4.18
N LEU A 132 29.40 26.41 -3.26
CA LEU A 132 29.43 27.51 -2.28
C LEU A 132 30.60 27.38 -1.31
N ASP A 133 30.92 26.16 -0.86
CA ASP A 133 32.08 25.90 0.01
C ASP A 133 33.40 26.18 -0.73
N ARG A 134 33.52 25.79 -2.01
CA ARG A 134 34.67 26.14 -2.86
C ARG A 134 34.82 27.64 -3.14
N GLN A 135 33.73 28.40 -3.11
CA GLN A 135 33.74 29.86 -3.28
C GLN A 135 34.04 30.61 -1.98
N GLN A 136 34.14 29.93 -0.83
CA GLN A 136 34.67 30.53 0.40
C GLN A 136 36.19 30.67 0.28
N ASP A 137 36.63 31.83 -0.20
CA ASP A 137 38.02 32.26 -0.08
C ASP A 137 38.38 32.39 1.43
N PRO A 138 39.44 31.73 1.92
CA PRO A 138 39.83 31.81 3.34
C PRO A 138 40.24 33.23 3.77
N ASP A 139 40.52 34.13 2.83
CA ASP A 139 40.83 35.54 3.10
C ASP A 139 39.57 36.41 3.28
N ASN A 140 38.37 35.90 3.00
CA ASN A 140 37.11 36.62 3.22
C ASN A 140 36.36 36.16 4.47
N THR A 141 37.06 35.56 5.45
CA THR A 141 36.50 35.31 6.78
C THR A 141 36.12 36.64 7.43
N VAL A 142 34.84 36.99 7.39
CA VAL A 142 34.27 38.11 8.16
C VAL A 142 34.48 37.80 9.63
N PHE A 143 35.53 38.38 10.21
CA PHE A 143 35.81 38.34 11.63
C PHE A 143 34.71 39.14 12.34
N LEU A 144 33.79 38.44 13.01
CA LEU A 144 32.80 39.07 13.88
C LEU A 144 33.53 39.64 15.11
N VAL A 145 34.02 40.87 14.99
CA VAL A 145 34.45 41.66 16.15
C VAL A 145 33.20 42.00 16.96
N PRO A 146 33.11 41.62 18.25
CA PRO A 146 32.07 42.15 19.12
C PRO A 146 32.38 43.64 19.33
N VAL A 147 31.67 44.50 18.60
CA VAL A 147 31.72 45.94 18.85
C VAL A 147 31.02 46.18 20.19
N SER A 148 31.84 46.34 21.24
CA SER A 148 31.39 46.93 22.49
C SER A 148 30.98 48.37 22.22
N ALA A 149 29.81 48.74 22.73
CA ALA A 149 29.21 50.05 22.54
C ALA A 149 30.03 51.16 23.22
N ALA A 150 31.01 51.70 22.51
CA ALA A 150 31.55 53.03 22.73
C ALA A 150 32.24 53.48 21.45
N ASP A 151 31.85 54.65 20.96
CA ASP A 151 32.42 55.42 19.85
C ASP A 151 31.75 55.23 18.48
N ALA A 152 30.71 56.04 18.31
CA ALA A 152 30.12 56.43 17.04
C ALA A 152 31.09 57.35 16.27
N ASN A 153 31.87 56.77 15.36
CA ASN A 153 32.27 57.43 14.11
C ASN A 153 33.01 56.44 13.20
N SER A 154 32.28 55.75 12.35
CA SER A 154 32.78 55.38 11.02
C SER A 154 31.58 55.11 10.11
N SER A 155 31.57 55.86 9.01
CA SER A 155 30.70 55.63 7.85
C SER A 155 31.01 54.25 7.27
N VAL A 156 30.06 53.32 7.36
CA VAL A 156 30.08 52.07 6.60
C VAL A 156 28.78 52.01 5.80
N THR A 157 28.92 52.33 4.53
CA THR A 157 28.04 51.89 3.45
C THR A 157 27.96 50.36 3.43
N GLU A 158 26.82 49.84 2.97
CA GLU A 158 26.62 48.50 2.39
C GLU A 158 26.01 47.39 3.28
N GLN A 159 24.72 47.18 3.01
CA GLN A 159 23.97 45.93 2.91
C GLN A 159 23.65 45.12 4.19
N PRO A 160 22.42 44.55 4.29
CA PRO A 160 22.05 43.70 5.41
C PRO A 160 22.81 42.35 5.31
N PRO A 161 23.11 41.68 6.43
CA PRO A 161 23.93 40.47 6.42
C PRO A 161 23.11 39.28 5.89
N VAL A 162 23.20 39.04 4.58
CA VAL A 162 22.53 37.94 3.86
C VAL A 162 23.02 36.56 4.34
N GLY A 163 24.19 36.48 5.00
CA GLY A 163 24.82 35.23 5.43
C GLY A 163 24.11 34.46 6.55
N ARG A 164 23.47 35.12 7.52
CA ARG A 164 22.71 34.41 8.58
C ARG A 164 21.37 33.89 8.07
N SER A 165 20.71 34.67 7.23
CA SER A 165 19.46 34.28 6.57
C SER A 165 19.66 33.10 5.62
N MET A 166 20.80 33.03 4.92
CA MET A 166 21.14 31.91 4.04
C MET A 166 21.48 30.64 4.82
N MET A 167 22.27 30.73 5.90
CA MET A 167 22.62 29.56 6.70
C MET A 167 21.41 28.95 7.43
N GLU A 168 20.48 29.79 7.91
CA GLU A 168 19.20 29.31 8.45
C GLU A 168 18.33 28.66 7.38
N LEU A 169 18.29 29.21 6.16
CA LEU A 169 17.58 28.60 5.04
C LEU A 169 18.20 27.24 4.68
N LEU A 170 19.53 27.13 4.69
CA LEU A 170 20.25 25.89 4.41
C LEU A 170 20.04 24.83 5.49
N GLN A 171 20.03 25.21 6.78
CA GLN A 171 19.71 24.29 7.87
C GLN A 171 18.25 23.83 7.83
N PHE A 172 17.33 24.74 7.48
CA PHE A 172 15.93 24.42 7.29
C PHE A 172 15.73 23.44 6.13
N GLN A 173 16.39 23.67 4.99
CA GLN A 173 16.37 22.75 3.86
C GLN A 173 17.02 21.41 4.23
N ALA A 174 18.16 21.39 4.93
CA ALA A 174 18.82 20.15 5.36
C ALA A 174 17.95 19.30 6.29
N ARG A 175 17.23 19.92 7.25
CA ARG A 175 16.26 19.19 8.10
C ARG A 175 15.11 18.62 7.28
N ARG A 176 14.56 19.41 6.37
CA ARG A 176 13.50 18.97 5.47
C ARG A 176 13.96 17.82 4.56
N LEU A 177 15.22 17.82 4.13
CA LEU A 177 15.84 16.73 3.37
C LEU A 177 15.97 15.45 4.21
N GLN A 178 16.36 15.58 5.48
CA GLN A 178 16.43 14.45 6.39
C GLN A 178 15.05 13.83 6.66
N GLU A 179 14.03 14.68 6.84
CA GLU A 179 12.64 14.25 7.02
C GLU A 179 12.11 13.52 5.79
N MET A 180 12.27 14.09 4.59
CA MET A 180 11.83 13.41 3.35
C MET A 180 12.59 12.09 3.11
N GLY A 181 13.89 12.04 3.43
CA GLY A 181 14.66 10.79 3.36
C GLY A 181 14.11 9.71 4.30
N ALA A 182 13.76 10.09 5.54
CA ALA A 182 13.17 9.18 6.51
C ALA A 182 11.77 8.69 6.09
N GLU A 183 10.93 9.56 5.54
CA GLU A 183 9.61 9.19 5.01
C GLU A 183 9.73 8.18 3.86
N LEU A 184 10.72 8.39 3.01
CA LEU A 184 10.97 7.56 1.86
C LEU A 184 11.52 6.19 2.23
N ASP A 185 12.42 6.11 3.21
CA ASP A 185 12.91 4.84 3.74
C ASP A 185 11.84 4.09 4.53
N ALA A 186 10.95 4.82 5.22
CA ALA A 186 9.75 4.23 5.83
C ALA A 186 8.81 3.65 4.78
N ALA A 187 8.55 4.36 3.68
CA ALA A 187 7.70 3.88 2.58
C ALA A 187 8.28 2.64 1.89
N LYS A 188 9.60 2.61 1.63
CA LYS A 188 10.28 1.42 1.11
C LYS A 188 10.18 0.24 2.07
N SER A 189 10.44 0.49 3.35
CA SER A 189 10.37 -0.55 4.38
C SER A 189 8.97 -1.15 4.45
N ALA A 190 7.92 -0.32 4.45
CA ALA A 190 6.53 -0.79 4.43
C ALA A 190 6.19 -1.64 3.20
N LEU A 191 6.72 -1.29 2.02
CA LEU A 191 6.51 -2.06 0.80
C LEU A 191 7.22 -3.42 0.86
N GLU A 192 8.46 -3.46 1.30
CA GLU A 192 9.19 -4.72 1.50
C GLU A 192 8.53 -5.58 2.58
N GLU A 193 8.03 -4.96 3.65
CA GLU A 193 7.30 -5.66 4.70
C GLU A 193 6.05 -6.36 4.15
N ARG A 194 5.27 -5.66 3.32
CA ARG A 194 4.08 -6.23 2.69
C ARG A 194 4.43 -7.40 1.77
N LYS A 195 5.49 -7.29 0.97
CA LYS A 195 5.94 -8.41 0.10
C LYS A 195 6.30 -9.66 0.89
N VAL A 196 7.03 -9.49 1.99
CA VAL A 196 7.43 -10.59 2.87
C VAL A 196 6.20 -11.23 3.53
N LEU A 197 5.24 -10.42 3.98
CA LEU A 197 3.99 -10.92 4.56
C LEU A 197 3.15 -11.71 3.57
N GLU A 198 2.97 -11.18 2.35
CA GLU A 198 2.25 -11.89 1.29
C GLU A 198 2.91 -13.22 0.93
N ARG A 199 4.24 -13.24 0.81
CA ARG A 199 5.00 -14.47 0.54
C ARG A 199 4.86 -15.49 1.67
N ALA A 200 4.91 -15.07 2.92
CA ALA A 200 4.70 -15.94 4.06
C ALA A 200 3.26 -16.50 4.11
N LYS A 201 2.24 -15.68 3.82
CA LYS A 201 0.84 -16.13 3.71
C LYS A 201 0.71 -17.21 2.63
N LEU A 202 1.25 -16.98 1.44
CA LEU A 202 1.23 -17.92 0.32
C LEU A 202 1.86 -19.28 0.67
N ILE A 203 2.98 -19.27 1.39
CA ILE A 203 3.64 -20.50 1.85
C ILE A 203 2.76 -21.25 2.84
N LEU A 204 2.16 -20.56 3.81
CA LEU A 204 1.25 -21.17 4.78
C LEU A 204 -0.01 -21.75 4.10
N MET A 205 -0.54 -21.06 3.09
CA MET A 205 -1.66 -21.56 2.28
C MET A 205 -1.26 -22.85 1.55
N LYS A 206 -0.08 -22.88 0.90
CA LYS A 206 0.40 -24.06 0.16
C LYS A 206 0.69 -25.26 1.05
N HIS A 207 1.40 -25.08 2.16
CA HIS A 207 1.88 -26.19 2.99
C HIS A 207 0.89 -26.64 4.06
N ARG A 208 0.03 -25.75 4.56
CA ARG A 208 -0.96 -26.09 5.61
C ARG A 208 -2.40 -26.07 5.11
N GLY A 209 -2.66 -25.74 3.85
CA GLY A 209 -4.01 -25.69 3.28
C GLY A 209 -4.90 -24.62 3.92
N LEU A 210 -4.31 -23.61 4.56
CA LEU A 210 -5.06 -22.54 5.23
C LEU A 210 -5.64 -21.55 4.22
N ASN A 211 -6.78 -20.96 4.53
CA ASN A 211 -7.28 -19.81 3.80
C ASN A 211 -6.46 -18.55 4.13
N GLU A 212 -6.53 -17.53 3.29
CA GLU A 212 -5.74 -16.30 3.46
C GLU A 212 -5.96 -15.64 4.84
N ASP A 213 -7.21 -15.53 5.26
CA ASP A 213 -7.59 -14.98 6.58
C ASP A 213 -7.00 -15.81 7.74
N GLU A 214 -6.93 -17.13 7.57
CA GLU A 214 -6.40 -18.05 8.57
C GLU A 214 -4.88 -18.01 8.62
N ALA A 215 -4.22 -17.88 7.46
CA ALA A 215 -2.78 -17.70 7.36
C ALA A 215 -2.34 -16.39 8.05
N TYR A 216 -3.08 -15.29 7.85
CA TYR A 216 -2.81 -14.02 8.52
C TYR A 216 -3.02 -14.13 10.04
N ARG A 217 -4.13 -14.75 10.49
CA ARG A 217 -4.35 -14.99 11.93
C ARG A 217 -3.26 -15.87 12.53
N ALA A 218 -2.80 -16.90 11.82
CA ALA A 218 -1.73 -17.77 12.27
C ALA A 218 -0.40 -17.01 12.43
N LEU A 219 -0.02 -16.18 11.45
CA LEU A 219 1.16 -15.31 11.55
C LEU A 219 1.05 -14.35 12.74
N ARG A 220 -0.13 -13.75 12.93
CA ARG A 220 -0.40 -12.83 14.05
C ARG A 220 -0.32 -13.52 15.41
N GLN A 221 -0.90 -14.72 15.53
CA GLN A 221 -0.84 -15.50 16.76
C GLN A 221 0.60 -15.92 17.07
N ALA A 222 1.37 -16.34 16.06
CA ALA A 222 2.79 -16.67 16.23
C ALA A 222 3.61 -15.46 16.66
N ALA A 223 3.35 -14.27 16.10
CA ALA A 223 3.95 -13.01 16.52
C ALA A 223 3.65 -12.66 17.98
N MET A 224 2.39 -12.85 18.42
CA MET A 224 1.99 -12.63 19.82
C MET A 224 2.63 -13.63 20.78
N ASN A 225 2.64 -14.92 20.43
CA ASN A 225 3.21 -15.98 21.27
C ASN A 225 4.73 -15.84 21.44
N GLN A 226 5.42 -15.31 20.43
CA GLN A 226 6.87 -15.10 20.43
C GLN A 226 7.27 -13.67 20.85
N SER A 227 6.31 -12.77 21.09
CA SER A 227 6.56 -11.34 21.35
C SER A 227 7.46 -10.67 20.29
N ARG A 228 7.30 -11.04 19.02
CA ARG A 228 8.08 -10.50 17.89
C ARG A 228 7.20 -9.68 16.96
N ARG A 229 7.82 -8.83 16.14
CA ARG A 229 7.09 -8.11 15.08
C ARG A 229 6.59 -9.11 14.04
N LEU A 230 5.43 -8.82 13.47
CA LEU A 230 4.78 -9.69 12.48
C LEU A 230 5.70 -10.00 11.29
N ILE A 231 6.49 -9.00 10.87
CA ILE A 231 7.45 -9.13 9.77
C ILE A 231 8.55 -10.17 10.07
N ASP A 232 9.06 -10.20 11.30
CA ASP A 232 10.17 -11.08 11.67
C ASP A 232 9.74 -12.54 11.70
N VAL A 233 8.49 -12.78 12.13
CA VAL A 233 7.86 -14.10 12.07
C VAL A 233 7.61 -14.51 10.61
N ALA A 234 7.15 -13.59 9.76
CA ALA A 234 6.97 -13.86 8.35
C ALA A 234 8.29 -14.25 7.65
N ARG A 235 9.40 -13.56 7.96
CA ARG A 235 10.74 -13.94 7.47
C ARG A 235 11.14 -15.33 7.96
N SER A 236 10.95 -15.62 9.26
CA SER A 236 11.30 -16.92 9.84
C SER A 236 10.52 -18.07 9.18
N VAL A 237 9.25 -17.83 8.80
CA VAL A 237 8.43 -18.82 8.08
C VAL A 237 8.96 -19.05 6.65
N ILE A 238 9.39 -18.00 5.95
CA ILE A 238 9.99 -18.12 4.62
C ILE A 238 11.31 -18.90 4.70
N GLU A 239 12.19 -18.55 5.64
CA GLU A 239 13.47 -19.23 5.85
C GLU A 239 13.28 -20.72 6.17
N MET A 240 12.32 -21.07 7.04
CA MET A 240 12.01 -22.47 7.34
C MET A 240 11.44 -23.21 6.12
N ALA A 241 10.64 -22.55 5.28
CA ALA A 241 10.10 -23.15 4.08
C ALA A 241 11.17 -23.39 3.00
N ASP A 242 12.14 -22.49 2.87
CA ASP A 242 13.28 -22.67 1.96
C ASP A 242 14.19 -23.84 2.40
N VAL A 243 14.23 -24.17 3.70
CA VAL A 243 14.99 -25.33 4.24
C VAL A 243 14.22 -26.66 4.11
N LEU A 244 12.88 -26.63 4.09
CA LEU A 244 12.02 -27.82 3.98
C LEU A 244 11.64 -28.19 2.52
N GLN A 245 12.02 -27.38 1.53
CA GLN A 245 11.89 -27.70 0.11
C GLN A 245 13.23 -28.24 -0.43
N PRO A 246 13.37 -29.56 -0.71
CA PRO A 246 14.41 -30.06 -1.61
C PRO A 246 14.09 -29.76 -3.09
#